data_AF-A0A348B4N0-F1
#
_entry.id   AF-A0A348B4N0-F1
#
_cell.length_a   1.000
_cell.length_b   1.000
_cell.length_c   1.000
_cell.angle_alpha   90.00
_cell.angle_beta   90.00
_cell.angle_gamma   90.00
#
_symmetry.space_group_name_H-M   'P 1'
#
loop_
_entity.id
_entity.type
_entity.pdbx_description
1 polymer ?
#
loop_
_entity_poly.entity_id
_entity_poly.type
_entity_poly.pdbx_seq_one_letter_code
_entity_poly.pdbx_strand_id
1 'polypeptide(L)'
;MVKGLRFPDDTNEGAVVSDVNRYLDKVRNLSSTYEELSVVDVKDVQERISAGRNFTPSQMEALNSSLNFISSIRNVVTAFQLYTRTRILAEELSKRPLNEGSKQRLGKVNERLRILYPLMQVLTHKPENEGKLIDDVVLQVRTTLRNSAQERLTNKQREVDFLRGEVDRLANEAEEFRKQLKKGLGIFSNKKPIQRNLESTEEELHQRQGQLELASRELEFAKTYNDLVAQVVDRLDATKPYRKELAQVVARERELNKLLTSVTSTSRFYEKIVELSEEERVRIMEMILQERETELREPGTLRDILNMERFKNILSSHMKVFSTPSYVGFNNDYRTDVIWVTVSLPEGMWDMDLQMRLMNVLSGNINVEASKAVTIKQIPQVDPWTISLTVFFAKGRAENLEKYPSMQRDSQVVRPGDRYLYRSFLLEQGVQDVEALVSQLQGGEGEREAQRQG
;
A
#
# COMPACT_ATOMS: atom_id res chain seq x y z
N MET A 1 -2.95 -11.48 23.04
CA MET A 1 -3.06 -10.86 24.38
C MET A 1 -4.34 -11.27 25.10
N VAL A 2 -5.54 -11.08 24.53
CA VAL A 2 -6.82 -11.44 25.19
C VAL A 2 -7.01 -12.94 25.44
N LYS A 3 -6.56 -13.84 24.53
CA LYS A 3 -6.58 -15.30 24.74
C LYS A 3 -5.77 -15.81 25.95
N GLY A 4 -4.91 -14.95 26.52
CA GLY A 4 -4.15 -15.27 27.74
C GLY A 4 -4.86 -14.89 29.04
N LEU A 5 -5.98 -14.16 28.97
CA LEU A 5 -6.77 -13.80 30.14
C LEU A 5 -7.66 -14.99 30.53
N ARG A 6 -7.45 -15.52 31.73
CA ARG A 6 -8.27 -16.61 32.28
C ARG A 6 -8.97 -16.11 33.53
N PHE A 7 -10.30 -16.08 33.46
CA PHE A 7 -11.18 -15.86 34.59
C PHE A 7 -12.10 -17.09 34.69
N PRO A 8 -12.63 -17.42 35.88
CA PRO A 8 -13.61 -18.49 36.00
C PRO A 8 -14.83 -18.21 35.12
N ASP A 9 -15.35 -19.21 34.41
CA ASP A 9 -16.46 -19.06 33.46
C ASP A 9 -17.75 -18.53 34.13
N ASP A 10 -17.87 -18.72 35.45
CA ASP A 10 -19.00 -18.31 36.29
C ASP A 10 -18.99 -16.80 36.63
N THR A 11 -17.92 -16.09 36.25
CA THR A 11 -17.74 -14.66 36.56
C THR A 11 -18.16 -13.76 35.40
N ASN A 12 -18.60 -12.54 35.73
CA ASN A 12 -18.91 -11.52 34.72
C ASN A 12 -17.70 -11.26 33.81
N GLU A 13 -16.49 -11.30 34.37
CA GLU A 13 -15.21 -11.12 33.69
C GLU A 13 -14.90 -12.27 32.73
N GLY A 14 -15.17 -13.52 33.12
CA GLY A 14 -15.05 -14.70 32.24
C GLY A 14 -15.98 -14.60 31.03
N ALA A 15 -17.23 -14.22 31.27
CA ALA A 15 -18.20 -14.04 30.20
C ALA A 15 -17.83 -12.87 29.25
N VAL A 16 -17.29 -11.76 29.76
CA VAL A 16 -16.78 -10.66 28.93
C VAL A 16 -15.61 -11.12 28.06
N VAL A 17 -14.62 -11.81 28.61
CA VAL A 17 -13.46 -12.32 27.86
C VAL A 17 -13.90 -13.34 26.81
N SER A 18 -14.87 -14.20 27.14
CA SER A 18 -15.47 -15.15 26.19
C SER A 18 -16.18 -14.46 25.04
N ASP A 19 -16.99 -13.43 25.31
CA ASP A 19 -17.67 -12.64 24.28
C ASP A 19 -16.68 -11.94 23.35
N VAL A 20 -15.63 -11.31 23.90
CA VAL A 20 -14.56 -10.66 23.11
C VAL A 20 -13.82 -11.69 22.26
N ASN A 21 -13.45 -12.85 22.81
CA ASN A 21 -12.77 -13.90 22.05
C ASN A 21 -13.67 -14.46 20.94
N ARG A 22 -14.96 -14.67 21.21
CA ARG A 22 -15.94 -15.09 20.20
C ARG A 22 -16.01 -14.10 19.05
N TYR A 23 -16.05 -12.80 19.35
CA TYR A 23 -16.06 -11.77 18.31
C TYR A 23 -14.73 -11.68 17.54
N LEU A 24 -13.59 -11.87 18.21
CA LEU A 24 -12.29 -11.95 17.54
C LEU A 24 -12.20 -13.18 16.63
N ASP A 25 -12.75 -14.32 17.02
CA ASP A 25 -12.79 -15.51 16.16
C ASP A 25 -13.73 -15.31 14.95
N LYS A 26 -14.85 -14.58 15.10
CA LYS A 26 -15.67 -14.12 13.96
C LYS A 26 -14.93 -13.15 13.05
N VAL A 27 -14.12 -12.25 13.61
CA VAL A 27 -13.25 -11.37 12.80
C VAL A 27 -12.21 -12.19 12.03
N ARG A 28 -11.65 -13.24 12.63
CA ARG A 28 -10.67 -14.12 11.97
C ARG A 28 -11.29 -14.91 10.81
N ASN A 29 -12.54 -15.33 10.96
CA ASN A 29 -13.29 -16.11 9.96
C ASN A 29 -14.27 -15.25 9.15
N LEU A 30 -13.92 -13.98 8.91
CA LEU A 30 -14.82 -12.97 8.34
C LEU A 30 -15.51 -13.41 7.04
N SER A 31 -14.84 -14.21 6.21
CA SER A 31 -15.39 -14.75 4.95
C SER A 31 -16.71 -15.50 5.12
N SER A 32 -16.92 -16.15 6.29
CA SER A 32 -18.13 -16.93 6.59
C SER A 32 -19.05 -16.27 7.61
N THR A 33 -18.54 -15.36 8.45
CA THR A 33 -19.28 -14.79 9.58
C THR A 33 -19.60 -13.31 9.44
N TYR A 34 -19.40 -12.70 8.26
CA TYR A 34 -19.62 -11.27 8.05
C TYR A 34 -21.07 -10.82 8.33
N GLU A 35 -22.07 -11.67 8.07
CA GLU A 35 -23.49 -11.38 8.37
C GLU A 35 -23.77 -11.37 9.87
N GLU A 36 -23.17 -12.31 10.60
CA GLU A 36 -23.33 -12.36 12.05
C GLU A 36 -22.61 -11.21 12.74
N LEU A 37 -21.46 -10.80 12.21
CA LEU A 37 -20.66 -9.71 12.78
C LEU A 37 -21.38 -8.36 12.65
N SER A 38 -22.14 -8.11 11.57
CA SER A 38 -22.82 -6.82 11.35
C SER A 38 -23.94 -6.53 12.36
N VAL A 39 -24.45 -7.57 13.04
CA VAL A 39 -25.55 -7.47 14.03
C VAL A 39 -25.03 -7.43 15.48
N VAL A 40 -23.73 -7.64 15.70
CA VAL A 40 -23.15 -7.64 17.05
C VAL A 40 -23.25 -6.25 17.70
N ASP A 41 -23.88 -6.21 18.89
CA ASP A 41 -23.79 -5.04 19.76
C ASP A 41 -22.56 -5.14 20.68
N VAL A 42 -21.65 -4.19 20.48
CA VAL A 42 -20.38 -4.11 21.19
C VAL A 42 -20.55 -3.28 22.48
N LYS A 43 -21.62 -2.47 22.58
CA LYS A 43 -21.86 -1.55 23.71
C LYS A 43 -22.10 -2.30 25.01
N ASP A 44 -22.91 -3.36 24.97
CA ASP A 44 -23.21 -4.18 26.14
C ASP A 44 -21.93 -4.78 26.75
N VAL A 45 -21.00 -5.23 25.92
CA VAL A 45 -19.72 -5.79 26.39
C VAL A 45 -18.82 -4.68 26.95
N GLN A 46 -18.85 -3.48 26.35
CA GLN A 46 -18.09 -2.33 26.81
C GLN A 46 -18.56 -1.78 28.16
N GLU A 47 -19.88 -1.77 28.38
CA GLU A 47 -20.48 -1.44 29.68
C GLU A 47 -20.11 -2.47 30.75
N ARG A 48 -20.10 -3.76 30.39
CA ARG A 48 -19.67 -4.85 31.30
C ARG A 48 -18.18 -4.80 31.64
N ILE A 49 -17.32 -4.36 30.71
CA ILE A 49 -15.89 -4.10 31.01
C ILE A 49 -15.77 -2.97 32.03
N SER A 50 -16.53 -1.88 31.83
CA SER A 50 -16.50 -0.70 32.70
C SER A 50 -17.06 -0.98 34.10
N ALA A 51 -17.99 -1.93 34.22
CA ALA A 51 -18.55 -2.40 35.49
C ALA A 51 -17.70 -3.48 36.19
N GLY A 52 -16.74 -4.09 35.49
CA GLY A 52 -15.90 -5.18 36.01
C GLY A 52 -14.91 -4.68 37.06
N ARG A 53 -15.01 -5.19 38.30
CA ARG A 53 -14.13 -4.77 39.41
C ARG A 53 -12.78 -5.49 39.41
N ASN A 54 -12.68 -6.64 38.74
CA ASN A 54 -11.50 -7.50 38.83
C ASN A 54 -10.52 -7.36 37.65
N PHE A 55 -10.80 -6.46 36.70
CA PHE A 55 -9.86 -6.17 35.62
C PHE A 55 -8.76 -5.23 36.10
N THR A 56 -7.51 -5.53 35.76
CA THR A 56 -6.44 -4.54 35.91
C THR A 56 -6.59 -3.45 34.83
N PRO A 57 -6.04 -2.23 35.04
CA PRO A 57 -6.09 -1.16 34.04
C PRO A 57 -5.59 -1.59 32.66
N SER A 58 -4.48 -2.34 32.60
CA SER A 58 -3.93 -2.87 31.35
C SER A 58 -4.83 -3.92 30.68
N GLN A 59 -5.59 -4.71 31.46
CA GLN A 59 -6.56 -5.66 30.91
C GLN A 59 -7.78 -4.95 30.34
N MET A 60 -8.30 -3.94 31.03
CA MET A 60 -9.39 -3.10 30.52
C MET A 60 -8.96 -2.40 29.23
N GLU A 61 -7.75 -1.88 29.17
CA GLU A 61 -7.20 -1.24 27.96
C GLU A 61 -7.11 -2.24 26.79
N ALA A 62 -6.58 -3.43 27.02
CA ALA A 62 -6.49 -4.48 26.00
C ALA A 62 -7.87 -4.95 25.50
N LEU A 63 -8.85 -5.09 26.40
CA LEU A 63 -10.23 -5.46 26.06
C LEU A 63 -10.92 -4.35 25.27
N ASN A 64 -10.83 -3.10 25.73
CA ASN A 64 -11.40 -1.95 25.02
C ASN A 64 -10.74 -1.75 23.65
N SER A 65 -9.42 -1.91 23.54
CA SER A 65 -8.73 -1.87 22.25
C SER A 65 -9.22 -2.96 21.30
N SER A 66 -9.46 -4.16 21.81
CA SER A 66 -9.98 -5.28 21.01
C SER A 66 -11.42 -5.02 20.56
N LEU A 67 -12.27 -4.48 21.44
CA LEU A 67 -13.64 -4.08 21.08
C LEU A 67 -13.68 -2.95 20.06
N ASN A 68 -12.81 -1.95 20.20
CA ASN A 68 -12.68 -0.86 19.24
C ASN A 68 -12.28 -1.40 17.86
N PHE A 69 -11.36 -2.37 17.81
CA PHE A 69 -10.97 -3.05 16.58
C PHE A 69 -12.14 -3.84 15.95
N ILE A 70 -12.86 -4.63 16.76
CA ILE A 70 -14.06 -5.36 16.32
C ILE A 70 -15.11 -4.39 15.76
N SER A 71 -15.38 -3.29 16.46
CA SER A 71 -16.34 -2.25 16.04
C SER A 71 -15.93 -1.61 14.72
N SER A 72 -14.63 -1.32 14.52
CA SER A 72 -14.12 -0.79 13.26
C SER A 72 -14.36 -1.76 12.10
N ILE A 73 -14.05 -3.05 12.28
CA ILE A 73 -14.29 -4.08 11.25
C ILE A 73 -15.79 -4.22 10.96
N ARG A 74 -16.63 -4.25 12.00
CA ARG A 74 -18.09 -4.27 11.85
C ARG A 74 -18.59 -3.11 11.00
N ASN A 75 -18.12 -1.89 11.27
CA ASN A 75 -18.53 -0.70 10.54
C ASN A 75 -18.10 -0.76 9.07
N VAL A 76 -16.90 -1.27 8.80
CA VAL A 76 -16.41 -1.50 7.42
C VAL A 76 -17.29 -2.52 6.70
N VAL A 77 -17.56 -3.68 7.32
CA VAL A 77 -18.44 -4.72 6.75
C VAL A 77 -19.83 -4.17 6.44
N THR A 78 -20.40 -3.42 7.37
CA THR A 78 -21.71 -2.80 7.21
C THR A 78 -21.71 -1.79 6.05
N ALA A 79 -20.66 -0.98 5.92
CA ALA A 79 -20.51 -0.05 4.81
C ALA A 79 -20.42 -0.78 3.45
N PHE A 80 -19.64 -1.86 3.35
CA PHE A 80 -19.56 -2.68 2.14
C PHE A 80 -20.88 -3.39 1.80
N GLN A 81 -21.62 -3.87 2.81
CA GLN A 81 -22.96 -4.44 2.60
C GLN A 81 -23.94 -3.40 2.05
N LEU A 82 -23.98 -2.21 2.66
CA LEU A 82 -24.83 -1.11 2.20
C LEU A 82 -24.47 -0.70 0.77
N TYR A 83 -23.17 -0.51 0.49
CA TYR A 83 -22.68 -0.22 -0.84
C TYR A 83 -23.12 -1.26 -1.87
N THR A 84 -22.94 -2.54 -1.57
CA THR A 84 -23.26 -3.63 -2.49
C THR A 84 -24.76 -3.69 -2.76
N ARG A 85 -25.59 -3.53 -1.72
CA ARG A 85 -27.06 -3.44 -1.87
C ARG A 85 -27.45 -2.26 -2.74
N THR A 86 -26.89 -1.07 -2.50
CA THR A 86 -27.18 0.13 -3.29
C THR A 86 -26.72 -0.02 -4.74
N ARG A 87 -25.54 -0.62 -4.98
CA ARG A 87 -25.02 -0.91 -6.33
C ARG A 87 -25.93 -1.86 -7.10
N ILE A 88 -26.35 -2.96 -6.48
CA ILE A 88 -27.27 -3.93 -7.09
C ILE A 88 -28.61 -3.27 -7.42
N LEU A 89 -29.17 -2.49 -6.49
CA LEU A 89 -30.40 -1.73 -6.73
C LEU A 89 -30.22 -0.75 -7.89
N ALA A 90 -29.08 -0.05 -7.97
CA ALA A 90 -28.80 0.88 -9.06
C ALA A 90 -28.68 0.16 -10.42
N GLU A 91 -28.02 -1.00 -10.47
CA GLU A 91 -27.95 -1.85 -11.66
C GLU A 91 -29.33 -2.34 -12.10
N GLU A 92 -30.15 -2.82 -11.17
CA GLU A 92 -31.51 -3.28 -11.47
C GLU A 92 -32.42 -2.14 -11.95
N LEU A 93 -32.27 -0.94 -11.38
CA LEU A 93 -32.98 0.25 -11.86
C LEU A 93 -32.51 0.67 -13.25
N SER A 94 -31.23 0.51 -13.58
CA SER A 94 -30.69 0.90 -14.90
C SER A 94 -31.23 0.05 -16.05
N LYS A 95 -31.64 -1.21 -15.76
CA LYS A 95 -32.22 -2.14 -16.73
C LYS A 95 -33.69 -1.84 -17.04
N ARG A 96 -34.36 -1.00 -16.22
CA ARG A 96 -35.77 -0.66 -16.40
C ARG A 96 -35.94 0.54 -17.32
N PRO A 97 -37.07 0.65 -18.05
CA PRO A 97 -37.37 1.85 -18.83
C PRO A 97 -37.64 3.02 -17.87
N LEU A 98 -36.64 3.88 -17.69
CA LEU A 98 -36.69 5.07 -16.86
C LEU A 98 -36.92 6.33 -17.70
N ASN A 99 -37.67 7.30 -17.16
CA ASN A 99 -37.75 8.64 -17.76
C ASN A 99 -36.39 9.36 -17.65
N GLU A 100 -36.15 10.38 -18.50
CA GLU A 100 -34.86 11.10 -18.53
C GLU A 100 -34.45 11.68 -17.17
N GLY A 101 -35.42 12.20 -16.40
CA GLY A 101 -35.16 12.69 -15.03
C GLY A 101 -34.65 11.59 -14.08
N SER A 102 -35.21 10.37 -14.16
CA SER A 102 -34.77 9.24 -13.33
C SER A 102 -33.43 8.68 -13.77
N LYS A 103 -33.15 8.66 -15.09
CA LYS A 103 -31.81 8.31 -15.61
C LYS A 103 -30.75 9.26 -15.09
N GLN A 104 -31.01 10.56 -15.09
CA GLN A 104 -30.08 11.56 -14.59
C GLN A 104 -29.85 11.41 -13.06
N ARG A 105 -30.91 11.13 -12.29
CA ARG A 105 -30.79 10.83 -10.85
C ARG A 105 -29.96 9.56 -10.60
N LEU A 106 -30.18 8.51 -11.39
CA LEU A 106 -29.44 7.26 -11.28
C LEU A 106 -27.96 7.42 -11.66
N GLY A 107 -27.65 8.19 -12.70
CA GLY A 107 -26.28 8.54 -13.07
C GLY A 107 -25.52 9.22 -11.92
N LYS A 108 -26.17 10.16 -11.23
CA LYS A 108 -25.61 10.81 -10.03
C LYS A 108 -25.39 9.85 -8.87
N VAL A 109 -26.25 8.83 -8.69
CA VAL A 109 -26.05 7.77 -7.68
C VAL A 109 -24.83 6.92 -8.02
N ASN A 110 -24.69 6.50 -9.28
CA ASN A 110 -23.55 5.69 -9.74
C ASN A 110 -22.22 6.45 -9.62
N GLU A 111 -22.20 7.74 -9.93
CA GLU A 111 -21.03 8.60 -9.74
C GLU A 111 -20.60 8.65 -8.27
N ARG A 112 -21.56 8.80 -7.34
CA ARG A 112 -21.28 8.80 -5.89
C ARG A 112 -20.76 7.45 -5.41
N LEU A 113 -21.36 6.36 -5.86
CA LEU A 113 -20.90 5.00 -5.54
C LEU A 113 -19.46 4.79 -6.01
N ARG A 114 -19.10 5.31 -7.19
CA ARG A 114 -17.74 5.23 -7.72
C ARG A 114 -16.71 5.94 -6.85
N ILE A 115 -17.09 7.03 -6.17
CA ILE A 115 -16.21 7.78 -5.25
C ILE A 115 -16.13 7.11 -3.88
N LEU A 116 -17.24 6.56 -3.38
CA LEU A 116 -17.29 5.92 -2.06
C LEU A 116 -16.54 4.58 -2.02
N TYR A 117 -16.47 3.86 -3.13
CA TYR A 117 -15.80 2.56 -3.19
C TYR A 117 -14.28 2.63 -2.91
N PRO A 118 -13.49 3.51 -3.57
CA PRO A 118 -12.09 3.73 -3.21
C PRO A 118 -11.90 4.11 -1.75
N LEU A 119 -12.80 4.92 -1.17
CA LEU A 119 -12.73 5.30 0.24
C LEU A 119 -12.84 4.10 1.18
N MET A 120 -13.80 3.21 0.93
CA MET A 120 -13.94 1.98 1.71
C MET A 120 -12.77 1.02 1.47
N GLN A 121 -12.25 0.95 0.25
CA GLN A 121 -11.09 0.14 -0.07
C GLN A 121 -9.86 0.62 0.69
N VAL A 122 -9.51 1.90 0.63
CA VAL A 122 -8.32 2.46 1.30
C VAL A 122 -8.28 2.10 2.79
N LEU A 123 -9.42 2.15 3.48
CA LEU A 123 -9.55 1.80 4.91
C LEU A 123 -9.29 0.31 5.22
N THR A 124 -9.19 -0.54 4.20
CA THR A 124 -8.93 -1.99 4.32
C THR A 124 -7.59 -2.40 3.73
N HIS A 125 -6.86 -1.48 3.09
CA HIS A 125 -5.57 -1.78 2.49
C HIS A 125 -4.46 -1.83 3.55
N LYS A 126 -3.36 -2.50 3.20
CA LYS A 126 -2.13 -2.44 3.99
C LYS A 126 -1.64 -0.98 4.09
N PRO A 127 -0.96 -0.62 5.19
CA PRO A 127 -0.41 0.72 5.42
C PRO A 127 0.33 1.35 4.23
N GLU A 128 1.10 0.56 3.48
CA GLU A 128 1.83 1.04 2.30
C GLU A 128 0.92 1.52 1.17
N ASN A 129 -0.14 0.77 0.88
CA ASN A 129 -1.09 1.09 -0.19
C ASN A 129 -2.09 2.15 0.27
N GLU A 130 -2.48 2.11 1.55
CA GLU A 130 -3.28 3.16 2.18
C GLU A 130 -2.57 4.51 2.06
N GLY A 131 -1.30 4.62 2.45
CA GLY A 131 -0.54 5.86 2.41
C GLY A 131 -0.38 6.46 1.01
N LYS A 132 -0.37 5.63 -0.04
CA LYS A 132 -0.29 6.09 -1.44
C LYS A 132 -1.63 6.62 -1.97
N LEU A 133 -2.74 6.01 -1.55
CA LEU A 133 -4.06 6.23 -2.14
C LEU A 133 -4.94 7.18 -1.34
N ILE A 134 -4.70 7.31 -0.03
CA ILE A 134 -5.60 8.02 0.87
C ILE A 134 -5.72 9.52 0.53
N ASP A 135 -4.64 10.17 0.11
CA ASP A 135 -4.68 11.60 -0.21
C ASP A 135 -5.47 11.87 -1.51
N ASP A 136 -5.33 11.02 -2.52
CA ASP A 136 -6.10 11.10 -3.77
C ASP A 136 -7.59 10.88 -3.52
N VAL A 137 -7.94 9.90 -2.69
CA VAL A 137 -9.32 9.59 -2.35
C VAL A 137 -9.94 10.68 -1.49
N VAL A 138 -9.21 11.22 -0.50
CA VAL A 138 -9.66 12.36 0.30
C VAL A 138 -9.88 13.59 -0.59
N LEU A 139 -9.01 13.81 -1.58
CA LEU A 139 -9.17 14.88 -2.54
C LEU A 139 -10.46 14.70 -3.36
N GLN A 140 -10.73 13.51 -3.89
CA GLN A 140 -11.97 13.22 -4.64
C GLN A 140 -13.24 13.42 -3.79
N VAL A 141 -13.23 13.00 -2.52
CA VAL A 141 -14.35 13.23 -1.62
C VAL A 141 -14.53 14.73 -1.37
N ARG A 142 -13.44 15.47 -1.15
CA ARG A 142 -13.50 16.92 -0.91
C ARG A 142 -13.93 17.70 -2.15
N THR A 143 -13.44 17.37 -3.34
CA THR A 143 -13.71 18.17 -4.54
C THR A 143 -15.01 17.74 -5.20
N THR A 144 -15.28 16.45 -5.33
CA THR A 144 -16.42 15.98 -6.11
C THR A 144 -17.68 15.86 -5.25
N LEU A 145 -17.60 15.16 -4.10
CA LEU A 145 -18.79 14.97 -3.25
C LEU A 145 -19.22 16.25 -2.54
N ARG A 146 -18.28 17.02 -1.96
CA ARG A 146 -18.62 18.28 -1.27
C ARG A 146 -19.14 19.34 -2.23
N ASN A 147 -18.48 19.56 -3.37
CA ASN A 147 -18.95 20.57 -4.32
C ASN A 147 -20.30 20.19 -4.91
N SER A 148 -20.52 18.90 -5.24
CA SER A 148 -21.83 18.41 -5.70
C SER A 148 -22.94 18.59 -4.65
N ALA A 149 -22.63 18.35 -3.37
CA ALA A 149 -23.57 18.56 -2.26
C ALA A 149 -23.92 20.05 -2.10
N GLN A 150 -22.91 20.91 -2.12
CA GLN A 150 -23.07 22.36 -1.99
C GLN A 150 -23.81 22.96 -3.17
N GLU A 151 -23.50 22.54 -4.40
CA GLU A 151 -24.19 22.98 -5.62
C GLU A 151 -25.66 22.56 -5.61
N ARG A 152 -25.96 21.34 -5.14
CA ARG A 152 -27.35 20.89 -4.98
C ARG A 152 -28.10 21.74 -3.96
N LEU A 153 -27.46 22.05 -2.83
CA LEU A 153 -28.04 22.89 -1.78
C LEU A 153 -28.33 24.30 -2.31
N THR A 154 -27.37 24.93 -2.99
CA THR A 154 -27.56 26.28 -3.54
C THR A 154 -28.62 26.32 -4.63
N ASN A 155 -28.65 25.33 -5.52
CA ASN A 155 -29.67 25.24 -6.56
C ASN A 155 -31.07 25.05 -5.98
N LYS A 156 -31.23 24.17 -4.99
CA LYS A 156 -32.53 23.96 -4.32
C LYS A 156 -32.96 25.15 -3.48
N GLN A 157 -32.02 25.85 -2.85
CA GLN A 157 -32.31 27.08 -2.12
C GLN A 157 -32.85 28.16 -3.07
N ARG A 158 -32.18 28.37 -4.22
CA ARG A 158 -32.64 29.31 -5.26
C ARG A 158 -34.03 28.97 -5.79
N GLU A 159 -34.32 27.69 -6.01
CA GLU A 159 -35.63 27.22 -6.46
C GLU A 159 -36.73 27.53 -5.43
N VAL A 160 -36.47 27.27 -4.14
CA VAL A 160 -37.41 27.61 -3.06
C VAL A 160 -37.61 29.12 -2.95
N ASP A 161 -36.53 29.91 -3.04
CA ASP A 161 -36.61 31.37 -2.94
C ASP A 161 -37.40 31.95 -4.13
N PHE A 162 -37.22 31.40 -5.34
CA PHE A 162 -37.99 31.77 -6.53
C PHE A 162 -39.48 31.44 -6.39
N LEU A 163 -39.80 30.18 -6.01
CA LEU A 163 -41.20 29.74 -5.83
C LEU A 163 -41.90 30.50 -4.71
N ARG A 164 -41.18 30.83 -3.63
CA ARG A 164 -41.71 31.66 -2.54
C ARG A 164 -42.06 33.05 -3.04
N GLY A 165 -41.19 33.68 -3.84
CA GLY A 165 -41.48 34.96 -4.48
C GLY A 165 -42.70 34.92 -5.41
N GLU A 166 -42.87 33.85 -6.20
CA GLU A 166 -44.06 33.66 -7.03
C GLU A 166 -45.35 33.49 -6.20
N VAL A 167 -45.30 32.69 -5.12
CA VAL A 167 -46.42 32.49 -4.21
C VAL A 167 -46.81 33.81 -3.54
N ASP A 168 -45.84 34.59 -3.05
CA ASP A 168 -46.10 35.89 -2.42
C ASP A 168 -46.70 36.88 -3.42
N ARG A 169 -46.24 36.90 -4.68
CA ARG A 169 -46.82 37.72 -5.75
C ARG A 169 -48.27 37.34 -6.04
N LEU A 170 -48.54 36.05 -6.25
CA LEU A 170 -49.89 35.54 -6.54
C LEU A 170 -50.84 35.74 -5.35
N ALA A 171 -50.35 35.61 -4.12
CA ALA A 171 -51.13 35.87 -2.91
C ALA A 171 -51.54 37.35 -2.82
N ASN A 172 -50.61 38.27 -3.12
CA ASN A 172 -50.90 39.70 -3.17
C ASN A 172 -51.91 40.05 -4.27
N GLU A 173 -51.75 39.50 -5.48
CA GLU A 173 -52.69 39.68 -6.61
C GLU A 173 -54.10 39.15 -6.27
N ALA A 174 -54.19 37.97 -5.66
CA ALA A 174 -55.46 37.42 -5.17
C ALA A 174 -56.10 38.31 -4.10
N GLU A 175 -55.30 38.89 -3.19
CA GLU A 175 -55.79 39.80 -2.16
C GLU A 175 -56.29 41.13 -2.76
N GLU A 176 -55.62 41.65 -3.80
CA GLU A 176 -56.08 42.82 -4.55
C GLU A 176 -57.41 42.56 -5.26
N PHE A 177 -57.57 41.42 -5.94
CA PHE A 177 -58.84 41.05 -6.56
C PHE A 177 -59.95 40.86 -5.52
N ARG A 178 -59.67 40.27 -4.35
CA ARG A 178 -60.62 40.19 -3.22
C ARG A 178 -61.01 41.58 -2.71
N LYS A 179 -60.06 42.52 -2.61
CA LYS A 179 -60.33 43.93 -2.23
C LYS A 179 -61.19 44.64 -3.27
N GLN A 180 -60.93 44.44 -4.57
CA GLN A 180 -61.74 45.00 -5.66
C GLN A 180 -63.16 44.43 -5.69
N LEU A 181 -63.34 43.13 -5.43
CA LEU A 181 -64.65 42.49 -5.27
C LEU A 181 -65.44 43.01 -4.06
N LYS A 182 -64.76 43.27 -2.93
CA LYS A 182 -65.37 43.83 -1.71
C LYS A 182 -65.73 45.32 -1.82
N LYS A 183 -64.94 46.11 -2.56
CA LYS A 183 -65.13 47.57 -2.70
C LYS A 183 -66.21 48.01 -3.70
N GLY A 184 -67.11 47.11 -4.13
CA GLY A 184 -68.09 47.37 -5.19
C GLY A 184 -68.76 48.76 -5.14
N LEU A 185 -68.37 49.65 -6.05
CA LEU A 185 -69.04 50.91 -6.36
C LEU A 185 -69.42 50.89 -7.84
N GLY A 186 -70.72 50.91 -8.12
CA GLY A 186 -71.28 51.29 -9.42
C GLY A 186 -71.68 50.15 -10.36
N ILE A 187 -72.98 49.81 -10.30
CA ILE A 187 -73.89 49.45 -11.40
C ILE A 187 -73.21 49.28 -12.81
N PHE A 188 -73.24 48.02 -13.31
CA PHE A 188 -72.84 47.49 -14.64
C PHE A 188 -71.52 46.65 -14.77
N SER A 189 -71.74 45.34 -14.99
CA SER A 189 -71.03 44.41 -15.89
C SER A 189 -69.70 43.72 -15.51
N ASN A 190 -68.77 44.29 -14.73
CA ASN A 190 -67.41 43.71 -14.68
C ASN A 190 -67.10 42.75 -13.50
N LYS A 191 -68.10 42.27 -12.73
CA LYS A 191 -67.85 41.33 -11.61
C LYS A 191 -67.47 39.92 -12.06
N LYS A 192 -68.12 39.37 -13.10
CA LYS A 192 -67.82 38.03 -13.63
C LYS A 192 -66.36 37.86 -14.09
N PRO A 193 -65.74 38.79 -14.85
CA PRO A 193 -64.34 38.65 -15.23
C PRO A 193 -63.38 38.75 -14.04
N ILE A 194 -63.63 39.63 -13.08
CA ILE A 194 -62.80 39.74 -11.86
C ILE A 194 -62.89 38.47 -11.00
N GLN A 195 -64.07 37.86 -10.94
CA GLN A 195 -64.31 36.62 -10.21
C GLN A 195 -63.63 35.41 -10.88
N ARG A 196 -63.67 35.32 -12.22
CA ARG A 196 -62.90 34.33 -12.98
C ARG A 196 -61.39 34.50 -12.84
N ASN A 197 -60.91 35.75 -12.85
CA ASN A 197 -59.49 36.03 -12.64
C ASN A 197 -59.07 35.66 -11.21
N LEU A 198 -59.91 35.94 -10.21
CA LEU A 198 -59.65 35.52 -8.83
C LEU A 198 -59.59 33.99 -8.72
N GLU A 199 -60.56 33.26 -9.26
CA GLU A 199 -60.56 31.79 -9.24
C GLU A 199 -59.32 31.22 -9.95
N SER A 200 -58.94 31.77 -11.11
CA SER A 200 -57.74 31.37 -11.84
C SER A 200 -56.45 31.65 -11.05
N THR A 201 -56.34 32.82 -10.41
CA THR A 201 -55.17 33.19 -9.59
C THR A 201 -55.11 32.35 -8.31
N GLU A 202 -56.25 32.00 -7.71
CA GLU A 202 -56.34 31.12 -6.54
C GLU A 202 -55.94 29.67 -6.89
N GLU A 203 -56.34 29.16 -8.06
CA GLU A 203 -55.92 27.84 -8.55
C GLU A 203 -54.42 27.79 -8.83
N GLU A 204 -53.87 28.81 -9.50
CA GLU A 204 -52.43 28.93 -9.74
C GLU A 204 -51.65 29.08 -8.42
N LEU A 205 -52.16 29.88 -7.47
CA LEU A 205 -51.58 30.02 -6.14
C LEU A 205 -51.52 28.66 -5.41
N HIS A 206 -52.61 27.89 -5.43
CA HIS A 206 -52.65 26.58 -4.80
C HIS A 206 -51.66 25.60 -5.46
N GLN A 207 -51.55 25.62 -6.79
CA GLN A 207 -50.58 24.81 -7.53
C GLN A 207 -49.13 25.19 -7.15
N ARG A 208 -48.81 26.49 -7.09
CA ARG A 208 -47.48 26.99 -6.72
C ARG A 208 -47.14 26.73 -5.26
N GLN A 209 -48.11 26.78 -4.35
CA GLN A 209 -47.94 26.38 -2.96
C GLN A 209 -47.57 24.90 -2.84
N GLY A 210 -48.23 24.02 -3.60
CA GLY A 210 -47.87 22.60 -3.64
C GLY A 210 -46.45 22.36 -4.18
N GLN A 211 -46.04 23.11 -5.21
CA GLN A 211 -44.66 23.07 -5.72
C GLN A 211 -43.64 23.57 -4.70
N LEU A 212 -43.95 24.67 -3.99
CA LEU A 212 -43.11 25.24 -2.95
C LEU A 212 -42.92 24.27 -1.78
N GLU A 213 -43.98 23.57 -1.36
CA GLU A 213 -43.89 22.58 -0.29
C GLU A 213 -42.98 21.41 -0.70
N LEU A 214 -43.13 20.90 -1.92
CA LEU A 214 -42.26 19.85 -2.46
C LEU A 214 -40.80 20.30 -2.54
N ALA A 215 -40.55 21.48 -3.10
CA ALA A 215 -39.21 22.06 -3.20
C ALA A 215 -38.57 22.30 -1.82
N SER A 216 -39.37 22.71 -0.83
CA SER A 216 -38.92 22.90 0.55
C SER A 216 -38.50 21.58 1.20
N ARG A 217 -39.25 20.49 0.99
CA ARG A 217 -38.86 19.14 1.44
C ARG A 217 -37.57 18.67 0.75
N GLU A 218 -37.44 18.91 -0.55
CA GLU A 218 -36.22 18.57 -1.28
C GLU A 218 -34.99 19.39 -0.82
N LEU A 219 -35.20 20.65 -0.43
CA LEU A 219 -34.18 21.51 0.16
C LEU A 219 -33.74 21.00 1.55
N GLU A 220 -34.67 20.59 2.40
CA GLU A 220 -34.35 20.00 3.70
C GLU A 220 -33.52 18.72 3.57
N PHE A 221 -33.87 17.86 2.60
CA PHE A 221 -33.06 16.70 2.25
C PHE A 221 -31.66 17.11 1.76
N ALA A 222 -31.57 18.15 0.92
CA ALA A 222 -30.29 18.65 0.42
C ALA A 222 -29.41 19.22 1.56
N LYS A 223 -30.00 19.90 2.55
CA LYS A 223 -29.30 20.38 3.76
C LYS A 223 -28.75 19.21 4.57
N THR A 224 -29.61 18.24 4.91
CA THR A 224 -29.21 17.05 5.67
C THR A 224 -28.08 16.29 4.96
N TYR A 225 -28.18 16.11 3.64
CA TYR A 225 -27.14 15.49 2.84
C TYR A 225 -25.83 16.27 2.86
N ASN A 226 -25.89 17.60 2.74
CA ASN A 226 -24.71 18.46 2.80
C ASN A 226 -24.02 18.38 4.16
N ASP A 227 -24.79 18.37 5.25
CA ASP A 227 -24.26 18.24 6.60
C ASP A 227 -23.59 16.88 6.83
N LEU A 228 -24.16 15.80 6.29
CA LEU A 228 -23.53 14.47 6.32
C LEU A 228 -22.20 14.46 5.55
N VAL A 229 -22.15 15.06 4.36
CA VAL A 229 -20.91 15.15 3.57
C VAL A 229 -19.87 16.01 4.28
N ALA A 230 -20.28 17.12 4.92
CA ALA A 230 -19.40 17.96 5.71
C ALA A 230 -18.79 17.17 6.88
N GLN A 231 -19.60 16.42 7.63
CA GLN A 231 -19.11 15.56 8.72
C GLN A 231 -18.10 14.50 8.23
N VAL A 232 -18.34 13.90 7.06
CA VAL A 232 -17.37 12.95 6.47
C VAL A 232 -16.05 13.64 6.17
N VAL A 233 -16.08 14.83 5.54
CA VAL A 233 -14.86 15.59 5.23
C VAL A 233 -14.12 15.99 6.50
N ASP A 234 -14.83 16.47 7.53
CA ASP A 234 -14.21 16.89 8.79
C ASP A 234 -13.56 15.70 9.52
N ARG A 235 -14.20 14.52 9.49
CA ARG A 235 -13.61 13.28 10.01
C ARG A 235 -12.39 12.83 9.22
N LEU A 236 -12.38 13.00 7.90
CA LEU A 236 -11.20 12.76 7.08
C LEU A 236 -10.08 13.78 7.34
N ASP A 237 -10.41 15.00 7.75
CA ASP A 237 -9.40 15.98 8.15
C ASP A 237 -8.81 15.67 9.54
N ALA A 238 -9.62 15.13 10.45
CA ALA A 238 -9.17 14.68 11.77
C ALA A 238 -8.13 13.54 11.70
N THR A 239 -8.11 12.74 10.62
CA THR A 239 -7.12 11.67 10.42
C THR A 239 -5.79 12.16 9.81
N LYS A 240 -5.61 13.47 9.60
CA LYS A 240 -4.36 14.05 9.07
C LYS A 240 -3.10 13.71 9.88
N PRO A 241 -3.10 13.69 11.23
CA PRO A 241 -1.93 13.26 12.00
C PRO A 241 -1.58 11.79 11.73
N TYR A 242 -2.59 10.92 11.70
CA TYR A 242 -2.42 9.51 11.34
C TYR A 242 -1.79 9.35 9.95
N ARG A 243 -2.27 10.10 8.94
CA ARG A 243 -1.67 10.07 7.59
C ARG A 243 -0.18 10.47 7.57
N LYS A 244 0.22 11.44 8.40
CA LYS A 244 1.63 11.82 8.53
C LYS A 244 2.48 10.72 9.16
N GLU A 245 1.97 10.07 10.20
CA GLU A 245 2.65 8.94 10.84
C GLU A 245 2.74 7.74 9.89
N LEU A 246 1.67 7.45 9.15
CA LEU A 246 1.63 6.41 8.14
C LEU A 246 2.73 6.59 7.07
N ALA A 247 2.90 7.83 6.59
CA ALA A 247 3.97 8.15 5.64
C ALA A 247 5.37 7.92 6.23
N GLN A 248 5.57 8.20 7.53
CA GLN A 248 6.83 7.92 8.23
C GLN A 248 7.08 6.42 8.35
N VAL A 249 6.06 5.63 8.73
CA VAL A 249 6.17 4.16 8.83
C VAL A 249 6.56 3.55 7.49
N VAL A 250 5.90 3.96 6.40
CA VAL A 250 6.24 3.48 5.04
C VAL A 250 7.66 3.88 4.63
N ALA A 251 8.12 5.08 5.00
CA ALA A 251 9.49 5.50 4.75
C ALA A 251 10.51 4.64 5.53
N ARG A 252 10.22 4.34 6.81
CA ARG A 252 11.05 3.48 7.66
C ARG A 252 11.07 2.04 7.16
N GLU A 253 9.96 1.50 6.67
CA GLU A 253 9.90 0.17 6.08
C GLU A 253 10.77 0.08 4.82
N ARG A 254 10.75 1.10 3.97
CA ARG A 254 11.65 1.18 2.80
C ARG A 254 13.12 1.28 3.21
N GLU A 255 13.42 2.06 4.25
CA GLU A 255 14.77 2.18 4.81
C GLU A 255 15.24 0.84 5.40
N LEU A 256 14.38 0.16 6.15
CA LEU A 256 14.63 -1.18 6.68
C LEU A 256 14.88 -2.17 5.55
N ASN A 257 14.08 -2.17 4.49
CA ASN A 257 14.28 -3.07 3.34
C ASN A 257 15.60 -2.78 2.62
N LYS A 258 16.00 -1.51 2.51
CA LYS A 258 17.32 -1.12 1.98
C LYS A 258 18.46 -1.61 2.89
N LEU A 259 18.32 -1.41 4.20
CA LEU A 259 19.30 -1.85 5.19
C LEU A 259 19.41 -3.37 5.23
N LEU A 260 18.29 -4.08 5.26
CA LEU A 260 18.24 -5.54 5.14
C LEU A 260 18.93 -6.00 3.87
N THR A 261 18.61 -5.41 2.72
CA THR A 261 19.29 -5.73 1.45
C THR A 261 20.80 -5.51 1.54
N SER A 262 21.24 -4.43 2.20
CA SER A 262 22.66 -4.12 2.40
C SER A 262 23.36 -5.02 3.43
N VAL A 263 22.62 -5.56 4.39
CA VAL A 263 23.13 -6.47 5.44
C VAL A 263 23.14 -7.91 4.93
N THR A 264 22.13 -8.32 4.17
CA THR A 264 22.07 -9.63 3.49
C THR A 264 23.01 -9.70 2.29
N SER A 265 23.42 -8.55 1.72
CA SER A 265 24.56 -8.50 0.79
C SER A 265 25.87 -8.70 1.55
N THR A 266 26.09 -9.89 2.08
CA THR A 266 27.38 -10.29 2.64
C THR A 266 28.40 -10.23 1.51
N SER A 267 29.47 -9.45 1.70
CA SER A 267 30.29 -8.78 0.69
C SER A 267 31.06 -9.64 -0.34
N ARG A 268 30.78 -10.95 -0.48
CA ARG A 268 31.44 -11.85 -1.45
C ARG A 268 30.55 -12.97 -2.01
N PHE A 269 29.26 -13.03 -1.64
CA PHE A 269 28.33 -14.06 -2.10
C PHE A 269 27.06 -13.40 -2.62
N TYR A 270 26.61 -13.81 -3.81
CA TYR A 270 25.30 -13.38 -4.30
C TYR A 270 24.24 -14.34 -3.74
N GLU A 271 23.57 -13.89 -2.69
CA GLU A 271 22.43 -14.55 -2.07
C GLU A 271 21.23 -13.61 -2.16
N LYS A 272 20.14 -14.05 -2.79
CA LYS A 272 18.91 -13.24 -2.91
C LYS A 272 17.67 -14.09 -2.70
N ILE A 273 16.75 -13.56 -1.90
CA ILE A 273 15.41 -14.10 -1.69
C ILE A 273 14.54 -13.72 -2.89
N VAL A 274 13.74 -14.67 -3.41
CA VAL A 274 12.89 -14.44 -4.59
C VAL A 274 11.91 -13.28 -4.36
N GLU A 275 11.90 -12.30 -5.29
CA GLU A 275 10.95 -11.18 -5.27
C GLU A 275 9.57 -11.61 -5.80
N LEU A 276 8.60 -11.70 -4.89
CA LEU A 276 7.23 -12.12 -5.18
C LEU A 276 6.36 -10.95 -5.66
N SER A 277 5.58 -11.16 -6.72
CA SER A 277 4.55 -10.22 -7.17
C SER A 277 3.32 -10.28 -6.26
N GLU A 278 2.44 -9.28 -6.35
CA GLU A 278 1.17 -9.29 -5.60
C GLU A 278 0.30 -10.50 -5.92
N GLU A 279 0.25 -10.96 -7.17
CA GLU A 279 -0.49 -12.18 -7.56
C GLU A 279 0.09 -13.45 -6.92
N GLU A 280 1.41 -13.56 -6.84
CA GLU A 280 2.10 -14.70 -6.22
C GLU A 280 1.98 -14.67 -4.69
N ARG A 281 2.02 -13.46 -4.10
CA ARG A 281 1.76 -13.26 -2.67
C ARG A 281 0.33 -13.64 -2.31
N VAL A 282 -0.65 -13.34 -3.16
CA VAL A 282 -2.05 -13.74 -2.95
C VAL A 282 -2.19 -15.27 -3.01
N ARG A 283 -1.53 -15.96 -3.94
CA ARG A 283 -1.53 -17.44 -3.99
C ARG A 283 -0.89 -18.07 -2.75
N ILE A 284 0.25 -17.54 -2.30
CA ILE A 284 0.89 -17.98 -1.05
C ILE A 284 -0.06 -17.75 0.13
N MET A 285 -0.72 -16.60 0.17
CA MET A 285 -1.66 -16.27 1.24
C MET A 285 -2.90 -17.18 1.21
N GLU A 286 -3.40 -17.54 0.04
CA GLU A 286 -4.47 -18.53 -0.14
C GLU A 286 -4.05 -19.91 0.39
N MET A 287 -2.83 -20.36 0.09
CA MET A 287 -2.31 -21.63 0.62
C MET A 287 -2.13 -21.62 2.14
N ILE A 288 -1.69 -20.50 2.71
CA ILE A 288 -1.60 -20.31 4.17
C ILE A 288 -3.00 -20.34 4.80
N LEU A 289 -3.98 -19.68 4.18
CA LEU A 289 -5.37 -19.67 4.64
C LEU A 289 -6.04 -21.05 4.53
N GLN A 290 -5.56 -21.91 3.64
CA GLN A 290 -5.98 -23.32 3.50
C GLN A 290 -5.19 -24.29 4.39
N GLU A 291 -4.34 -23.80 5.30
CA GLU A 291 -3.48 -24.60 6.18
C GLU A 291 -2.45 -25.49 5.45
N ARG A 292 -2.13 -25.17 4.18
CA ARG A 292 -1.17 -25.89 3.33
C ARG A 292 0.25 -25.31 3.40
N GLU A 293 0.64 -24.78 4.56
CA GLU A 293 1.98 -24.16 4.76
C GLU A 293 3.14 -25.13 4.59
N THR A 294 2.93 -26.42 4.89
CA THR A 294 3.96 -27.46 4.74
C THR A 294 4.34 -27.65 3.27
N GLU A 295 3.42 -27.40 2.34
CA GLU A 295 3.66 -27.52 0.91
C GLU A 295 4.51 -26.38 0.37
N LEU A 296 4.52 -25.20 1.01
CA LEU A 296 5.42 -24.09 0.66
C LEU A 296 6.90 -24.42 0.90
N ARG A 297 7.19 -25.52 1.60
CA ARG A 297 8.54 -26.06 1.81
C ARG A 297 8.94 -27.09 0.75
N GLU A 298 7.99 -27.53 -0.08
CA GLU A 298 8.26 -28.49 -1.14
C GLU A 298 8.82 -27.79 -2.39
N PRO A 299 9.88 -28.31 -3.02
CA PRO A 299 10.50 -27.69 -4.20
C PRO A 299 9.57 -27.50 -5.39
N GLY A 300 8.55 -28.36 -5.54
CA GLY A 300 7.59 -28.32 -6.65
C GLY A 300 6.64 -27.12 -6.58
N THR A 301 6.21 -26.76 -5.39
CA THR A 301 5.21 -25.70 -5.12
C THR A 301 5.69 -24.32 -5.58
N LEU A 302 6.99 -24.05 -5.47
CA LEU A 302 7.56 -22.77 -5.89
C LEU A 302 7.37 -22.53 -7.39
N ARG A 303 7.50 -23.57 -8.20
CA ARG A 303 7.30 -23.49 -9.65
C ARG A 303 5.84 -23.18 -10.02
N ASP A 304 4.89 -23.69 -9.24
CA ASP A 304 3.45 -23.49 -9.47
C ASP A 304 2.99 -22.09 -9.04
N ILE A 305 3.65 -21.54 -8.02
CA ILE A 305 3.39 -20.19 -7.53
C ILE A 305 4.01 -19.15 -8.47
N LEU A 306 5.31 -19.30 -8.80
CA LEU A 306 6.08 -18.28 -9.50
C LEU A 306 5.77 -18.22 -11.00
N ASN A 307 5.67 -17.01 -11.53
CA ASN A 307 5.78 -16.81 -12.97
C ASN A 307 7.22 -17.05 -13.44
N MET A 308 7.46 -18.23 -14.04
CA MET A 308 8.78 -18.69 -14.43
C MET A 308 9.48 -17.77 -15.46
N GLU A 309 8.73 -17.13 -16.35
CA GLU A 309 9.28 -16.22 -17.36
C GLU A 309 9.77 -14.92 -16.71
N ARG A 310 8.98 -14.34 -15.80
CA ARG A 310 9.39 -13.16 -15.03
C ARG A 310 10.60 -13.48 -14.16
N PHE A 311 10.56 -14.62 -13.48
CA PHE A 311 11.65 -15.12 -12.65
C PHE A 311 12.97 -15.23 -13.42
N LYS A 312 12.94 -15.87 -14.60
CA LYS A 312 14.12 -15.99 -15.49
C LYS A 312 14.66 -14.62 -15.92
N ASN A 313 13.79 -13.67 -16.23
CA ASN A 313 14.20 -12.31 -16.60
C ASN A 313 14.85 -11.57 -15.43
N ILE A 314 14.33 -11.73 -14.22
CA ILE A 314 14.93 -11.20 -12.99
C ILE A 314 16.32 -11.82 -12.81
N LEU A 315 16.45 -13.15 -12.81
CA LEU A 315 17.75 -13.81 -12.67
C LEU A 315 18.74 -13.37 -13.75
N SER A 316 18.30 -13.30 -15.02
CA SER A 316 19.13 -12.83 -16.14
C SER A 316 19.65 -11.42 -15.91
N SER A 317 18.81 -10.52 -15.38
CA SER A 317 19.21 -9.14 -15.06
C SER A 317 20.29 -9.09 -13.98
N HIS A 318 20.22 -9.99 -13.00
CA HIS A 318 21.22 -10.05 -11.92
C HIS A 318 22.52 -10.72 -12.38
N MET A 319 22.44 -11.74 -13.23
CA MET A 319 23.62 -12.36 -13.82
C MET A 319 24.51 -11.33 -14.53
N LYS A 320 23.91 -10.33 -15.21
CA LYS A 320 24.65 -9.27 -15.91
C LYS A 320 25.71 -8.56 -15.06
N VAL A 321 25.55 -8.52 -13.74
CA VAL A 321 26.53 -7.94 -12.83
C VAL A 321 27.90 -8.64 -12.94
N PHE A 322 27.90 -9.95 -13.21
CA PHE A 322 29.12 -10.74 -13.42
C PHE A 322 29.80 -10.49 -14.78
N SER A 323 29.21 -9.70 -15.69
CA SER A 323 29.87 -9.29 -16.94
C SER A 323 31.09 -8.42 -16.69
N THR A 324 31.13 -7.70 -15.57
CA THR A 324 32.20 -6.74 -15.28
C THR A 324 33.14 -7.32 -14.22
N PRO A 325 34.44 -7.51 -14.52
CA PRO A 325 35.42 -8.05 -13.56
C PRO A 325 35.53 -7.26 -12.25
N SER A 326 35.28 -5.95 -12.30
CA SER A 326 35.35 -5.04 -11.14
C SER A 326 34.37 -5.38 -10.03
N TYR A 327 33.24 -6.03 -10.35
CA TYR A 327 32.32 -6.51 -9.30
C TYR A 327 32.98 -7.53 -8.37
N VAL A 328 33.94 -8.30 -8.88
CA VAL A 328 34.69 -9.31 -8.12
C VAL A 328 36.01 -8.74 -7.57
N GLY A 329 36.30 -7.46 -7.86
CA GLY A 329 37.50 -6.75 -7.41
C GLY A 329 38.69 -6.87 -8.36
N PHE A 330 38.48 -7.34 -9.59
CA PHE A 330 39.49 -7.34 -10.64
C PHE A 330 39.40 -6.10 -11.53
N ASN A 331 40.51 -5.67 -12.13
CA ASN A 331 40.52 -4.59 -13.10
C ASN A 331 39.77 -4.99 -14.40
N ASN A 332 39.38 -4.00 -15.20
CA ASN A 332 38.63 -4.25 -16.43
C ASN A 332 39.43 -5.01 -17.51
N ASP A 333 40.75 -5.07 -17.38
CA ASP A 333 41.66 -5.77 -18.29
C ASP A 333 41.82 -7.25 -17.93
N TYR A 334 41.33 -7.67 -16.77
CA TYR A 334 41.44 -9.04 -16.32
C TYR A 334 40.64 -9.99 -17.21
N ARG A 335 41.33 -11.02 -17.72
CA ARG A 335 40.73 -12.11 -18.48
C ARG A 335 41.32 -13.44 -18.00
N THR A 336 40.48 -14.47 -17.95
CA THR A 336 40.87 -15.82 -17.52
C THR A 336 40.53 -16.87 -18.58
N ASP A 337 41.11 -18.05 -18.48
CA ASP A 337 40.79 -19.20 -19.31
C ASP A 337 39.87 -20.20 -18.60
N VAL A 338 39.65 -20.03 -17.29
CA VAL A 338 38.79 -20.91 -16.50
C VAL A 338 37.92 -20.09 -15.54
N ILE A 339 36.60 -20.28 -15.66
CA ILE A 339 35.60 -19.79 -14.72
C ILE A 339 34.80 -20.98 -14.22
N TRP A 340 34.71 -21.12 -12.90
CA TRP A 340 33.85 -22.12 -12.27
C TRP A 340 32.64 -21.44 -11.65
N VAL A 341 31.45 -21.95 -11.94
CA VAL A 341 30.21 -21.41 -11.40
C VAL A 341 29.44 -22.50 -10.69
N THR A 342 28.98 -22.18 -9.48
CA THR A 342 28.04 -23.02 -8.75
C THR A 342 26.70 -22.31 -8.66
N VAL A 343 25.65 -23.00 -9.06
CA VAL A 343 24.28 -22.49 -9.03
C VAL A 343 23.50 -23.34 -8.05
N SER A 344 23.02 -22.73 -6.97
CA SER A 344 22.11 -23.36 -6.04
C SER A 344 20.70 -22.84 -6.30
N LEU A 345 19.86 -23.74 -6.79
CA LEU A 345 18.47 -23.52 -7.14
C LEU A 345 17.70 -24.81 -6.86
N PRO A 346 16.42 -24.72 -6.45
CA PRO A 346 15.57 -25.90 -6.37
C PRO A 346 15.39 -26.58 -7.74
N GLU A 347 15.11 -27.88 -7.70
CA GLU A 347 15.10 -28.73 -8.89
C GLU A 347 14.09 -28.26 -9.95
N GLY A 348 14.49 -28.32 -11.23
CA GLY A 348 13.63 -27.99 -12.36
C GLY A 348 13.46 -26.49 -12.68
N MET A 349 14.09 -25.59 -11.92
CA MET A 349 14.08 -24.14 -12.22
C MET A 349 15.28 -23.65 -13.04
N TRP A 350 16.36 -24.44 -13.07
CA TRP A 350 17.51 -24.20 -13.94
C TRP A 350 17.30 -24.85 -15.30
N ASP A 351 17.52 -24.11 -16.38
CA ASP A 351 17.35 -24.60 -17.74
C ASP A 351 18.48 -24.18 -18.68
N MET A 352 18.46 -24.73 -19.90
CA MET A 352 19.49 -24.45 -20.90
C MET A 352 19.50 -22.97 -21.33
N ASP A 353 18.36 -22.28 -21.31
CA ASP A 353 18.31 -20.84 -21.65
C ASP A 353 19.07 -20.00 -20.61
N LEU A 354 18.81 -20.19 -19.30
CA LEU A 354 19.57 -19.53 -18.24
C LEU A 354 21.05 -19.87 -18.28
N GLN A 355 21.39 -21.14 -18.58
CA GLN A 355 22.77 -21.57 -18.74
C GLN A 355 23.48 -20.82 -19.87
N MET A 356 22.86 -20.72 -21.04
CA MET A 356 23.40 -19.98 -22.18
C MET A 356 23.52 -18.48 -21.89
N ARG A 357 22.54 -17.89 -21.21
CA ARG A 357 22.58 -16.48 -20.81
C ARG A 357 23.73 -16.19 -19.85
N LEU A 358 23.95 -17.05 -18.86
CA LEU A 358 25.08 -16.91 -17.93
C LEU A 358 26.42 -17.07 -18.65
N MET A 359 26.55 -18.05 -19.55
CA MET A 359 27.75 -18.22 -20.38
C MET A 359 28.04 -16.99 -21.25
N ASN A 360 27.01 -16.41 -21.87
CA ASN A 360 27.15 -15.20 -22.68
C ASN A 360 27.59 -14.00 -21.83
N VAL A 361 27.03 -13.85 -20.63
CA VAL A 361 27.43 -12.79 -19.69
C VAL A 361 28.89 -12.93 -19.27
N LEU A 362 29.35 -14.16 -18.99
CA LEU A 362 30.71 -14.42 -18.54
C LEU A 362 31.74 -14.39 -19.69
N SER A 363 31.30 -14.55 -20.94
CA SER A 363 32.18 -14.57 -22.13
C SER A 363 33.06 -13.33 -22.26
N GLY A 364 32.59 -12.17 -21.79
CA GLY A 364 33.35 -10.92 -21.79
C GLY A 364 34.63 -10.97 -20.94
N ASN A 365 34.74 -11.94 -20.03
CA ASN A 365 35.83 -12.05 -19.05
C ASN A 365 36.82 -13.18 -19.39
N ILE A 366 36.71 -13.78 -20.57
CA ILE A 366 37.44 -15.00 -20.95
C ILE A 366 38.25 -14.76 -22.22
N ASN A 367 39.46 -15.34 -22.28
CA ASN A 367 40.33 -15.32 -23.47
C ASN A 367 40.09 -16.47 -24.46
N VAL A 368 39.23 -17.42 -24.10
CA VAL A 368 38.95 -18.67 -24.80
C VAL A 368 37.43 -18.78 -25.02
N GLU A 369 37.01 -19.61 -25.96
CA GLU A 369 35.58 -19.92 -26.16
C GLU A 369 34.89 -20.28 -24.84
N ALA A 370 33.78 -19.60 -24.53
CA ALA A 370 33.06 -19.71 -23.26
C ALA A 370 32.62 -21.16 -22.94
N SER A 371 32.34 -21.98 -23.95
CA SER A 371 31.96 -23.39 -23.79
C SER A 371 33.07 -24.29 -23.25
N LYS A 372 34.34 -23.90 -23.41
CA LYS A 372 35.51 -24.63 -22.90
C LYS A 372 36.02 -24.06 -21.56
N ALA A 373 35.74 -22.78 -21.32
CA ALA A 373 36.27 -22.05 -20.17
C ALA A 373 35.30 -21.96 -18.98
N VAL A 374 33.99 -21.96 -19.22
CA VAL A 374 32.98 -21.84 -18.16
C VAL A 374 32.43 -23.20 -17.80
N THR A 375 32.64 -23.62 -16.55
CA THR A 375 32.03 -24.83 -15.99
C THR A 375 30.94 -24.44 -15.01
N ILE A 376 29.68 -24.78 -15.33
CA ILE A 376 28.53 -24.51 -14.46
C ILE A 376 28.10 -25.83 -13.80
N LYS A 377 28.05 -25.84 -12.46
CA LYS A 377 27.57 -26.98 -11.68
C LYS A 377 26.34 -26.57 -10.87
N GLN A 378 25.25 -27.31 -11.05
CA GLN A 378 24.05 -27.14 -10.24
C GLN A 378 24.17 -27.94 -8.93
N ILE A 379 23.77 -27.33 -7.82
CA ILE A 379 23.72 -27.93 -6.49
C ILE A 379 22.28 -27.78 -5.97
N PRO A 380 21.60 -28.87 -5.56
CA PRO A 380 20.25 -28.78 -5.04
C PRO A 380 20.25 -27.94 -3.75
N GLN A 381 19.33 -26.99 -3.67
CA GLN A 381 19.21 -26.13 -2.51
C GLN A 381 18.17 -26.68 -1.52
N VAL A 382 18.49 -26.67 -0.23
CA VAL A 382 17.61 -27.18 0.84
C VAL A 382 16.43 -26.26 1.12
N ASP A 383 16.64 -24.95 1.01
CA ASP A 383 15.58 -23.94 1.11
C ASP A 383 15.00 -23.66 -0.29
N PRO A 384 13.68 -23.80 -0.53
CA PRO A 384 13.10 -23.52 -1.83
C PRO A 384 13.07 -22.02 -2.20
N TRP A 385 13.24 -21.10 -1.25
CA TRP A 385 13.05 -19.66 -1.48
C TRP A 385 14.33 -18.86 -1.72
N THR A 386 15.47 -19.45 -1.38
CA THR A 386 16.77 -18.81 -1.54
C THR A 386 17.34 -19.15 -2.92
N ILE A 387 18.20 -18.29 -3.47
CA ILE A 387 18.94 -18.57 -4.69
C ILE A 387 20.37 -18.12 -4.49
N SER A 388 21.32 -19.01 -4.74
CA SER A 388 22.74 -18.70 -4.65
C SER A 388 23.45 -18.92 -5.98
N LEU A 389 24.15 -17.90 -6.45
CA LEU A 389 25.07 -18.00 -7.57
C LEU A 389 26.46 -17.62 -7.10
N THR A 390 27.38 -18.57 -7.12
CA THR A 390 28.78 -18.32 -6.78
C THR A 390 29.65 -18.52 -8.01
N VAL A 391 30.36 -17.46 -8.40
CA VAL A 391 31.25 -17.43 -9.56
C VAL A 391 32.70 -17.32 -9.08
N PHE A 392 33.53 -18.25 -9.52
CA PHE A 392 34.95 -18.33 -9.22
C PHE A 392 35.75 -18.03 -10.49
N PHE A 393 36.56 -16.97 -10.44
CA PHE A 393 37.48 -16.61 -11.50
C PHE A 393 38.88 -17.16 -11.17
N ALA A 394 39.44 -18.01 -12.04
CA ALA A 394 40.74 -18.63 -11.81
C ALA A 394 41.90 -17.78 -12.31
N LYS A 395 43.12 -18.00 -11.78
CA LYS A 395 44.38 -17.36 -12.24
C LYS A 395 44.46 -15.83 -12.08
N GLY A 396 43.79 -15.28 -11.07
CA GLY A 396 44.00 -13.88 -10.66
C GLY A 396 45.43 -13.65 -10.17
N ARG A 397 46.10 -12.60 -10.67
CA ARG A 397 47.38 -12.08 -10.16
C ARG A 397 47.13 -10.80 -9.36
N ALA A 398 48.06 -10.43 -8.49
CA ALA A 398 47.96 -9.19 -7.71
C ALA A 398 47.78 -7.95 -8.61
N GLU A 399 48.49 -7.91 -9.75
CA GLU A 399 48.40 -6.86 -10.77
C GLU A 399 47.00 -6.69 -11.38
N ASN A 400 46.20 -7.76 -11.34
CA ASN A 400 44.86 -7.79 -11.89
C ASN A 400 43.82 -7.27 -10.89
N LEU A 401 44.19 -7.01 -9.63
CA LEU A 401 43.26 -6.46 -8.64
C LEU A 401 43.07 -4.97 -8.89
N GLU A 402 41.80 -4.53 -8.90
CA GLU A 402 41.44 -3.14 -9.19
C GLU A 402 42.13 -2.14 -8.25
N LYS A 403 42.29 -2.51 -6.98
CA LYS A 403 42.90 -1.66 -5.95
C LYS A 403 44.44 -1.75 -5.89
N TYR A 404 45.06 -2.63 -6.66
CA TYR A 404 46.50 -2.85 -6.57
C TYR A 404 47.34 -1.60 -6.92
N PRO A 405 47.03 -0.80 -7.96
CA PRO A 405 47.77 0.43 -8.25
C PRO A 405 47.65 1.50 -7.15
N SER A 406 46.53 1.57 -6.44
CA SER A 406 46.41 2.42 -5.23
C SER A 406 47.26 1.87 -4.09
N MET A 407 47.21 0.57 -3.84
CA MET A 407 48.00 -0.06 -2.77
C MET A 407 49.51 0.10 -2.99
N GLN A 408 49.99 0.00 -4.23
CA GLN A 408 51.38 0.26 -4.57
C GLN A 408 51.76 1.73 -4.29
N ARG A 409 50.94 2.69 -4.68
CA ARG A 409 51.20 4.12 -4.42
C ARG A 409 51.22 4.41 -2.92
N ASP A 410 50.26 3.89 -2.18
CA ASP A 410 50.17 4.08 -0.73
C ASP A 410 51.40 3.49 -0.02
N SER A 411 51.87 2.31 -0.47
CA SER A 411 53.10 1.69 0.07
C SER A 411 54.36 2.53 -0.16
N GLN A 412 54.42 3.29 -1.26
CA GLN A 412 55.57 4.14 -1.59
C GLN A 412 55.59 5.44 -0.79
N VAL A 413 54.42 5.98 -0.43
CA VAL A 413 54.26 7.21 0.36
C VAL A 413 54.59 7.00 1.85
N VAL A 414 54.43 5.79 2.35
CA VAL A 414 54.71 5.45 3.75
C VAL A 414 56.22 5.45 4.04
N ARG A 415 56.58 5.95 5.24
CA ARG A 415 57.96 6.08 5.72
C ARG A 415 58.69 4.73 5.59
N PRO A 416 59.98 4.68 5.20
CA PRO A 416 60.72 3.44 5.02
C PRO A 416 60.66 2.53 6.26
N GLY A 417 60.71 3.14 7.43
CA GLY A 417 60.62 2.46 8.73
C GLY A 417 59.24 1.93 9.09
N ASP A 418 58.16 2.27 8.37
CA ASP A 418 56.77 1.80 8.57
C ASP A 418 56.27 0.88 7.44
N ARG A 419 57.05 0.76 6.35
CA ARG A 419 56.77 -0.17 5.24
C ARG A 419 56.77 -1.63 5.68
N TYR A 420 57.37 -1.95 6.83
CA TYR A 420 57.33 -3.30 7.40
C TYR A 420 55.90 -3.76 7.74
N LEU A 421 54.96 -2.84 7.98
CA LEU A 421 53.55 -3.15 8.25
C LEU A 421 52.81 -3.66 7.00
N TYR A 422 53.36 -3.44 5.81
CA TYR A 422 52.89 -4.02 4.55
C TYR A 422 53.53 -5.39 4.25
N ARG A 423 54.43 -5.90 5.11
CA ARG A 423 55.08 -7.23 4.94
C ARG A 423 54.09 -8.38 4.99
N SER A 424 53.01 -8.26 5.76
CA SER A 424 51.92 -9.23 5.79
C SER A 424 51.32 -9.46 4.40
N PHE A 425 51.18 -8.39 3.61
CA PHE A 425 50.70 -8.48 2.23
C PHE A 425 51.72 -9.16 1.28
N LEU A 426 53.03 -8.91 1.45
CA LEU A 426 54.08 -9.51 0.60
C LEU A 426 54.38 -10.97 0.94
N LEU A 427 54.23 -11.37 2.20
CA LEU A 427 54.31 -12.76 2.66
C LEU A 427 53.09 -13.57 2.19
N GLU A 428 51.88 -13.00 2.23
CA GLU A 428 50.66 -13.63 1.68
C GLU A 428 50.70 -13.82 0.16
N GLN A 429 51.51 -13.04 -0.58
CA GLN A 429 51.71 -13.17 -2.03
C GLN A 429 52.87 -14.12 -2.42
N GLY A 430 53.48 -14.82 -1.46
CA GLY A 430 54.41 -15.91 -1.72
C GLY A 430 55.86 -15.51 -2.01
N VAL A 431 56.30 -14.31 -1.62
CA VAL A 431 57.73 -13.96 -1.66
C VAL A 431 58.44 -14.65 -0.49
N GLN A 432 59.16 -15.74 -0.77
CA GLN A 432 59.64 -16.68 0.25
C GLN A 432 60.92 -16.26 0.99
N ASP A 433 61.66 -15.23 0.55
CA ASP A 433 62.95 -14.92 1.16
C ASP A 433 63.04 -13.47 1.68
N VAL A 434 62.99 -13.37 3.01
CA VAL A 434 62.98 -12.13 3.77
C VAL A 434 64.41 -11.54 3.88
N GLU A 435 65.46 -12.36 3.76
CA GLU A 435 66.86 -11.91 3.95
C GLU A 435 67.38 -11.09 2.76
N ALA A 436 66.97 -11.45 1.54
CA ALA A 436 67.26 -10.67 0.33
C ALA A 436 66.65 -9.25 0.40
N LEU A 437 65.48 -9.12 1.01
CA LEU A 437 64.76 -7.85 1.13
C LEU A 437 65.37 -6.93 2.20
N VAL A 438 65.90 -7.49 3.29
CA VAL A 438 66.60 -6.74 4.34
C VAL A 438 67.92 -6.17 3.83
N SER A 439 68.66 -6.95 3.03
CA SER A 439 69.94 -6.53 2.46
C SER A 439 69.81 -5.33 1.50
N GLN A 440 68.74 -5.28 0.70
CA GLN A 440 68.47 -4.14 -0.19
C GLN A 440 68.06 -2.86 0.55
N LEU A 441 67.43 -2.99 1.71
CA LEU A 441 66.97 -1.85 2.50
C LEU A 441 68.07 -1.28 3.40
N GLN A 442 68.99 -2.11 3.90
CA GLN A 442 70.11 -1.67 4.73
C GLN A 442 71.28 -1.07 3.92
N GLY A 443 71.40 -1.39 2.63
CA GLY A 443 72.44 -0.83 1.76
C GLY A 443 72.31 0.67 1.45
N GLY A 444 71.20 1.32 1.82
CA GLY A 444 70.94 2.74 1.52
C GLY A 444 71.38 3.75 2.60
N GLU A 445 71.82 3.31 3.79
CA GLU A 445 72.17 4.21 4.90
C GLU A 445 73.69 4.48 5.04
N GLY A 446 74.56 3.66 4.45
CA GLY A 446 76.03 3.82 4.56
C GLY A 446 76.67 4.88 3.66
N GLU A 447 76.09 5.21 2.49
CA GLU A 447 76.57 6.32 1.65
C GLU A 447 76.33 7.71 2.30
N ARG A 448 75.48 7.77 3.33
CA ARG A 448 75.19 9.01 4.07
C ARG A 448 76.10 9.26 5.27
N GLU A 449 76.85 8.27 5.73
CA GLU A 449 77.85 8.44 6.81
C GLU A 449 79.21 8.93 6.26
N ALA A 450 79.59 8.55 5.04
CA ALA A 450 80.84 8.98 4.40
C ALA A 450 80.85 10.47 3.97
N GLN A 451 79.71 11.16 3.99
CA GLN A 451 79.62 12.61 3.70
C GLN A 451 79.53 13.47 4.97
N ARG A 452 79.47 12.87 6.17
CA ARG A 452 79.37 13.59 7.45
C ARG A 452 80.65 13.56 8.29
N GLN A 453 81.63 12.76 7.91
CA GLN A 453 83.00 12.79 8.41
C GLN A 453 83.87 12.99 7.15
N GLY A 454 84.73 14.00 7.04
CA GLY A 454 85.75 14.28 8.04
C GLY A 454 86.93 13.36 7.75
#